data_AF-S9P8T0-F1
#
_entry.id   AF-S9P8T0-F1
#
_cell.length_a   1.000
_cell.length_b   1.000
_cell.length_c   1.000
_cell.angle_alpha   90.00
_cell.angle_beta   90.00
_cell.angle_gamma   90.00
#
_symmetry.space_group_name_H-M   'P 1'
#
loop_
_entity.id
_entity.type
_entity.pdbx_description
1 polymer ?
#
loop_
_entity_poly.entity_id
_entity_poly.type
_entity_poly.pdbx_seq_one_letter_code
_entity_poly.pdbx_strand_id
1 'polypeptide(L)' 'MYHSLGLIAVGLLAHLRPSPLLNGAGWALVVGIVLFSGSLYALALSGVRVLGAITPLGGVGFLVGWVLFALAAWRQG' A
#
# COMPACT_ATOMS: atom_id res chain seq x y z
N MET A 1 1.75 -6.72 -7.83
CA MET A 1 3.20 -6.99 -7.94
C MET A 1 4.06 -5.77 -7.60
N TYR A 2 3.87 -4.60 -8.20
CA TYR A 2 4.67 -3.41 -7.85
C TYR A 2 4.55 -2.97 -6.38
N HIS A 3 3.37 -3.13 -5.78
CA HIS A 3 3.10 -2.75 -4.39
C HIS A 3 3.79 -3.65 -3.37
N SER A 4 3.90 -4.95 -3.66
CA SER A 4 4.66 -5.90 -2.83
C SER A 4 6.16 -5.66 -2.94
N LEU A 5 6.66 -5.30 -4.12
CA LEU A 5 8.05 -4.83 -4.29
C LEU A 5 8.29 -3.52 -3.52
N GLY A 6 7.32 -2.59 -3.57
CA GLY A 6 7.32 -1.38 -2.77
C GLY A 6 7.41 -1.66 -1.27
N LEU A 7 6.66 -2.64 -0.75
CA LEU A 7 6.74 -3.05 0.66
C LEU A 7 8.11 -3.60 1.05
N ILE A 8 8.73 -4.41 0.18
CA ILE A 8 10.10 -4.89 0.39
C ILE A 8 11.08 -3.70 0.44
N ALA A 9 10.98 -2.77 -0.50
CA ALA A 9 11.82 -1.57 -0.53
C ALA A 9 11.62 -0.68 0.72
N VAL A 10 10.37 -0.49 1.16
CA VAL A 10 10.04 0.23 2.40
C VAL A 10 10.67 -0.46 3.61
N GLY A 11 10.56 -1.78 3.73
CA GLY A 11 11.13 -2.55 4.84
C GLY A 11 12.66 -2.49 4.89
N LEU A 12 13.32 -2.64 3.73
CA LEU A 12 14.77 -2.53 3.62
C LEU A 12 15.24 -1.13 4.01
N LEU A 13 14.62 -0.07 3.49
CA LEU A 13 15.00 1.29 3.82
C LEU A 13 14.69 1.62 5.30
N ALA A 14 13.58 1.14 5.85
CA ALA A 14 13.23 1.36 7.25
C ALA A 14 14.21 0.68 8.21
N HIS A 15 14.78 -0.47 7.82
CA HIS A 15 15.83 -1.14 8.58
C HIS A 15 17.14 -0.35 8.60
N LEU A 16 17.52 0.24 7.46
CA LEU A 16 18.76 1.01 7.33
C LEU A 16 18.64 2.42 7.92
N ARG A 17 17.49 3.05 7.74
CA ARG A 17 17.20 4.44 8.10
C ARG A 17 15.76 4.56 8.61
N PRO A 18 15.52 4.29 9.90
CA PRO A 18 14.19 4.34 10.48
C PRO A 18 13.53 5.70 10.30
N SER A 19 12.28 5.71 9.85
CA SER A 19 11.51 6.95 9.66
C SER A 19 10.02 6.71 9.86
N PRO A 20 9.30 7.61 10.56
CA PRO A 20 7.85 7.51 10.70
C PRO A 20 7.12 7.54 9.36
N LEU A 21 7.70 8.20 8.34
CA LEU A 21 7.15 8.21 6.98
C LEU A 21 7.21 6.82 6.33
N LEU A 22 8.26 6.03 6.60
CA LEU A 22 8.37 4.67 6.09
C LEU A 22 7.38 3.72 6.78
N ASN A 23 7.15 3.90 8.09
CA ASN A 23 6.11 3.15 8.80
C ASN A 23 4.72 3.46 8.22
N GLY A 24 4.43 4.74 7.97
CA GLY A 24 3.20 5.16 7.30
C GLY A 24 3.06 4.59 5.89
N ALA A 25 4.15 4.61 5.10
CA ALA A 25 4.19 4.05 3.75
C ALA A 25 3.89 2.53 3.76
N GLY A 26 4.50 1.80 4.69
CA GLY A 26 4.30 0.36 4.85
C GLY A 26 2.85 0.02 5.18
N TRP A 27 2.27 0.69 6.20
CA TRP A 27 0.87 0.45 6.56
C TRP A 27 -0.11 0.84 5.46
N ALA A 28 0.12 1.97 4.77
CA ALA A 28 -0.73 2.40 3.66
C ALA A 28 -0.70 1.40 2.49
N LEU A 29 0.47 0.84 2.16
CA LEU A 29 0.58 -0.22 1.15
C LEU A 29 -0.09 -1.52 1.61
N VAL A 30 0.09 -1.96 2.86
CA VAL A 30 -0.56 -3.17 3.40
C VAL A 30 -2.08 -3.04 3.38
N VAL A 31 -2.62 -1.96 3.93
CA VAL A 31 -4.07 -1.70 3.94
C VAL A 31 -4.58 -1.58 2.51
N GLY A 32 -3.84 -0.89 1.63
CA GLY A 32 -4.13 -0.83 0.21
C GLY A 32 -4.25 -2.21 -0.43
N ILE A 33 -3.32 -3.13 -0.15
CA ILE A 33 -3.33 -4.51 -0.70
C ILE A 33 -4.58 -5.24 -0.23
N VAL A 34 -4.88 -5.18 1.06
CA VAL A 34 -6.04 -5.88 1.64
C VAL A 34 -7.33 -5.34 1.05
N LEU A 35 -7.53 -4.02 1.00
CA LEU A 35 -8.75 -3.42 0.47
C LEU A 35 -8.88 -3.61 -1.04
N PHE A 36 -7.81 -3.38 -1.80
CA PHE A 36 -7.85 -3.48 -3.26
C PHE A 36 -7.99 -4.92 -3.72
N SER A 37 -7.02 -5.77 -3.41
CA SER A 37 -7.00 -7.15 -3.90
C SER A 37 -8.05 -8.01 -3.19
N GLY A 38 -8.22 -7.82 -1.88
CA GLY A 38 -9.20 -8.57 -1.10
C GLY A 38 -10.63 -8.32 -1.57
N SER A 39 -11.00 -7.07 -1.88
CA SER A 39 -12.33 -6.77 -2.42
C SER A 39 -12.55 -7.40 -3.80
N LEU A 40 -11.55 -7.38 -4.69
CA LEU A 40 -11.65 -8.01 -6.01
C LEU A 40 -11.74 -9.54 -5.92
N TYR A 41 -10.98 -10.18 -5.02
CA TYR A 41 -11.09 -11.61 -4.79
C TYR A 41 -12.46 -11.97 -4.21
N ALA A 42 -12.94 -11.22 -3.22
CA ALA A 42 -14.26 -11.43 -2.67
C ALA A 42 -15.36 -11.21 -3.72
N LEU A 43 -15.25 -10.19 -4.57
CA LEU A 43 -16.15 -9.95 -5.70
C LEU A 43 -16.13 -11.13 -6.69
N ALA A 44 -14.96 -11.61 -7.08
CA ALA A 44 -14.81 -12.69 -8.04
C ALA A 44 -15.39 -14.02 -7.52
N LEU A 45 -15.24 -14.30 -6.22
CA LEU A 45 -15.72 -15.53 -5.60
C LEU A 45 -17.20 -15.50 -5.22
N SER A 46 -17.73 -14.34 -4.82
CA SER A 46 -19.11 -14.20 -4.33
C SER A 46 -20.09 -13.64 -5.35
N GLY A 47 -19.62 -12.94 -6.38
CA GLY A 47 -20.44 -12.19 -7.33
C GLY A 47 -21.07 -10.90 -6.77
N VAL A 48 -20.77 -10.52 -5.53
CA VAL A 48 -21.37 -9.34 -4.85
C VAL A 48 -20.77 -8.04 -5.40
N ARG A 49 -21.45 -7.42 -6.38
CA ARG A 49 -20.96 -6.26 -7.15
C ARG A 49 -20.58 -5.04 -6.32
N VAL A 50 -21.24 -4.80 -5.18
CA VAL A 50 -20.94 -3.64 -4.32
C VAL A 50 -19.52 -3.68 -3.73
N LEU A 51 -18.91 -4.87 -3.63
CA LEU A 51 -17.52 -5.00 -3.19
C LEU A 51 -16.54 -4.27 -4.12
N GLY A 52 -16.88 -4.12 -5.40
CA GLY A 52 -16.07 -3.34 -6.35
C GLY A 52 -15.93 -1.86 -5.96
N ALA A 53 -16.88 -1.31 -5.19
CA ALA A 53 -16.80 0.06 -4.68
C ALA A 53 -15.75 0.23 -3.57
N ILE A 54 -15.24 -0.85 -2.99
CA ILE A 54 -14.16 -0.83 -1.97
C ILE A 54 -12.79 -0.71 -2.63
N THR A 55 -12.64 -1.25 -3.85
CA THR A 55 -11.36 -1.27 -4.57
C THR A 55 -10.69 0.12 -4.71
N PRO A 56 -11.41 1.22 -5.02
CA PRO A 56 -10.82 2.56 -5.06
C PRO A 56 -10.20 3.02 -3.74
N LEU A 57 -10.74 2.61 -2.59
CA LEU A 57 -10.18 2.94 -1.27
C LEU A 57 -8.79 2.31 -1.09
N GLY A 58 -8.62 1.08 -1.56
CA GLY A 58 -7.31 0.44 -1.61
C GLY A 58 -6.34 1.16 -2.54
N GLY A 59 -6.82 1.67 -3.68
CA GLY A 59 -6.06 2.50 -4.61
C GLY A 59 -5.56 3.80 -3.98
N VAL A 60 -6.38 4.47 -3.17
CA VAL A 60 -5.95 5.65 -2.38
C VAL A 60 -4.86 5.27 -1.38
N GLY A 61 -5.00 4.12 -0.69
CA GLY A 61 -3.96 3.60 0.19
C GLY A 61 -2.62 3.41 -0.53
N PHE A 62 -2.65 2.90 -1.77
CA PHE A 62 -1.46 2.79 -2.60
C PHE A 62 -0.83 4.14 -2.95
N LEU A 63 -1.62 5.12 -3.37
CA LEU A 63 -1.11 6.46 -3.68
C LEU A 63 -0.46 7.10 -2.46
N VAL A 64 -1.12 7.03 -1.30
CA VAL A 64 -0.57 7.53 -0.03
C VAL A 64 0.73 6.80 0.31
N GLY A 65 0.76 5.47 0.18
CA GLY A 65 1.95 4.66 0.45
C GLY A 65 3.16 5.08 -0.39
N TRP A 66 2.97 5.26 -1.70
CA TRP A 66 4.04 5.70 -2.61
C TRP A 66 4.51 7.13 -2.35
N VAL A 67 3.58 8.05 -2.07
CA VAL A 67 3.93 9.43 -1.71
C VAL A 67 4.76 9.47 -0.43
N LEU A 68 4.34 8.75 0.61
CA LEU A 68 5.08 8.68 1.87
C LEU A 68 6.47 8.06 1.68
N PHE A 69 6.58 6.99 0.88
CA PHE A 69 7.87 6.37 0.57
C PHE A 69 8.80 7.33 -0.17
N ALA A 70 8.30 8.04 -1.19
CA ALA A 70 9.08 9.02 -1.95
C ALA A 70 9.54 10.19 -1.07
N LEU A 71 8.67 10.72 -0.21
CA LEU A 71 9.02 11.77 0.75
C LEU A 71 10.07 11.30 1.76
N ALA A 72 9.95 10.06 2.24
CA ALA A 72 10.94 9.48 3.14
C ALA A 72 12.31 9.36 2.45
N ALA A 73 12.33 8.85 1.22
CA ALA A 73 13.55 8.69 0.43
C ALA A 73 14.22 10.03 0.13
N TRP A 74 13.45 11.05 -0.27
CA TRP A 74 13.97 12.40 -0.51
C TRP A 74 14.61 12.99 0.74
N ARG A 75 13.92 12.91 1.89
CA ARG A 75 14.40 13.53 3.15
C ARG A 75 15.62 12.84 3.75
N GLN A 76 15.89 11.61 3.31
CA GLN A 76 17.01 10.82 3.80
C GLN A 76 18.17 10.76 2.80
N GLY A 77 17.97 11.18 1.54
CA GLY A 77 19.04 11.35 0.56
C GLY A 77 19.90 12.57 0.87
#